data_AF-A0A3Q1JDW0-F1
#
_entry.id   AF-A0A3Q1JDW0-F1
#
_cell.length_a   1.000
_cell.length_b   1.000
_cell.length_c   1.000
_cell.angle_alpha   90.00
_cell.angle_beta   90.00
_cell.angle_gamma   90.00
#
_symmetry.space_group_name_H-M   'P 1'
#
loop_
_entity.id
_entity.type
_entity.pdbx_description
1 polymer ?
#
loop_
_entity_poly.entity_id
_entity_poly.type
_entity_poly.pdbx_seq_one_letter_code
_entity_poly.pdbx_strand_id
1 'polypeptide(L)'
;MEVTALTRLLLTALVMQHCSRTSGTGFRIIPNSLQLFEYKELTFICEGFNVSAGLKVRTIKNIVPNCPNYIDTSRANCTIDYIFVGDSGEYWCESGDGGRSNIVNIIVTDGPVILESPVLPVMEGDNVTLRCINKETSSTPTADFYKNGILIKKGFTGNMVIHNVSKSHEGLYKCRFGAGESPASPLTVTGDVKLESPALPVTEGETVTLRCRNQRNPFYLQADFYKDGNHIDISSTGELIIHSVSKSDEGLYKCISGAGESAVKQLLVKEQTPNHHGSGTKTEKDRRAPQRIPFLNYMYLLFWIAIAVVLILQLLVIGLLYWKKQLVLLEVEMSEQKNKDMYNPSKKGKKQKDTAGACDNLSFCLETNHSTKPHTEKGY
;
A
#
# COMPACT_ATOMS: atom_id res chain seq x y z
N MET A 1 11.17 24.13 29.86
CA MET A 1 10.15 23.27 29.19
C MET A 1 9.74 23.79 27.81
N GLU A 2 10.46 24.75 27.20
CA GLU A 2 10.11 25.32 25.88
C GLU A 2 10.84 24.70 24.69
N VAL A 3 12.00 24.06 24.90
CA VAL A 3 12.82 23.48 23.80
C VAL A 3 12.21 22.18 23.24
N THR A 4 11.44 21.46 24.06
CA THR A 4 10.72 20.23 23.67
C THR A 4 9.44 20.49 22.88
N ALA A 5 8.86 21.69 22.98
CA ALA A 5 7.69 22.10 22.21
C ALA A 5 8.06 22.53 20.78
N LEU A 6 9.16 23.27 20.64
CA LEU A 6 9.68 23.72 19.34
C LEU A 6 10.20 22.56 18.48
N THR A 7 10.84 21.56 19.08
CA THR A 7 11.31 20.34 18.38
C THR A 7 10.16 19.46 17.90
N ARG A 8 9.04 19.39 18.65
CA ARG A 8 7.82 18.70 18.19
C ARG A 8 7.10 19.45 17.07
N LEU A 9 7.05 20.77 17.12
CA LEU A 9 6.50 21.62 16.05
C LEU A 9 7.30 21.51 14.74
N LEU A 10 8.64 21.47 14.83
CA LEU A 10 9.53 21.26 13.68
C LEU A 10 9.39 19.85 13.08
N LEU A 11 9.24 18.80 13.91
CA LEU A 11 8.97 17.45 13.41
C LEU A 11 7.60 17.35 12.73
N THR A 12 6.56 17.99 13.28
CA THR A 12 5.24 18.01 12.62
C THR A 12 5.24 18.81 11.33
N ALA A 13 6.03 19.88 11.24
CA ALA A 13 6.20 20.64 10.00
C ALA A 13 6.98 19.83 8.94
N LEU A 14 8.02 19.08 9.34
CA LEU A 14 8.75 18.18 8.45
C LEU A 14 7.90 16.99 7.97
N VAL A 15 7.00 16.48 8.80
CA VAL A 15 6.04 15.42 8.39
C VAL A 15 4.95 15.97 7.46
N MET A 16 4.55 17.23 7.59
CA MET A 16 3.61 17.89 6.65
C MET A 16 4.28 18.30 5.33
N GLN A 17 5.61 18.37 5.26
CA GLN A 17 6.37 18.64 4.02
C GLN A 17 6.52 17.39 3.12
N HIS A 18 6.07 16.21 3.56
CA HIS A 18 5.95 15.01 2.74
C HIS A 18 4.52 14.70 2.30
N CYS A 19 3.60 15.65 2.46
CA CYS A 19 2.37 15.62 1.68
C CYS A 19 2.73 15.97 0.24
N SER A 20 3.02 14.94 -0.56
CA SER A 20 3.20 15.06 -2.00
C SER A 20 2.00 15.82 -2.54
N ARG A 21 2.25 17.06 -2.95
CA ARG A 21 1.29 17.84 -3.71
C ARG A 21 1.11 17.08 -5.01
N THR A 22 0.12 16.18 -5.06
CA THR A 22 -0.39 15.66 -6.32
C THR A 22 -1.07 16.83 -7.01
N SER A 23 -0.26 17.71 -7.60
CA SER A 23 -0.69 18.68 -8.59
C SER A 23 -1.15 17.84 -9.77
N GLY A 24 -2.43 17.52 -9.77
CA GLY A 24 -3.08 16.83 -10.87
C GLY A 24 -3.08 17.73 -12.08
N THR A 25 -2.03 17.64 -12.91
CA THR A 25 -2.05 17.93 -14.35
C THR A 25 -0.81 17.32 -15.02
N GLY A 26 -1.02 16.44 -16.00
CA GLY A 26 -0.14 16.30 -17.18
C GLY A 26 0.87 15.16 -17.22
N PHE A 27 1.30 14.58 -16.09
CA PHE A 27 2.33 13.54 -16.10
C PHE A 27 1.75 12.14 -16.34
N ARG A 28 2.28 11.45 -17.35
CA ARG A 28 1.80 10.11 -17.74
C ARG A 28 2.97 9.19 -18.04
N ILE A 29 2.88 7.94 -17.61
CA ILE A 29 3.77 6.86 -18.03
C ILE A 29 3.02 5.92 -18.98
N ILE A 30 3.67 5.55 -20.08
CA ILE A 30 3.14 4.65 -21.11
C ILE A 30 4.21 3.59 -21.42
N PRO A 31 4.04 2.33 -20.98
CA PRO A 31 4.95 1.26 -21.35
C PRO A 31 4.70 0.76 -22.77
N ASN A 32 5.67 0.11 -23.39
CA ASN A 32 5.48 -0.60 -24.67
C ASN A 32 4.70 -1.91 -24.51
N SER A 33 4.78 -2.58 -23.35
CA SER A 33 4.02 -3.79 -23.04
C SER A 33 3.68 -3.88 -21.55
N LEU A 34 2.61 -4.59 -21.20
CA LEU A 34 2.26 -4.94 -19.81
C LEU A 34 2.87 -6.27 -19.36
N GLN A 35 3.25 -7.13 -20.32
CA GLN A 35 3.84 -8.44 -20.07
C GLN A 35 5.03 -8.66 -20.99
N LEU A 36 6.15 -9.11 -20.44
CA LEU A 36 7.33 -9.46 -21.23
C LEU A 36 7.93 -10.79 -20.75
N PHE A 37 8.64 -11.45 -21.65
CA PHE A 37 9.59 -12.48 -21.23
C PHE A 37 10.82 -11.83 -20.61
N GLU A 38 11.48 -12.54 -19.70
CA GLU A 38 12.82 -12.16 -19.25
C GLU A 38 13.80 -11.98 -20.43
N TYR A 39 14.82 -11.16 -20.22
CA TYR A 39 15.83 -10.76 -21.22
C TYR A 39 15.29 -9.96 -22.41
N LYS A 40 14.04 -9.47 -22.34
CA LYS A 40 13.50 -8.51 -23.30
C LYS A 40 13.78 -7.08 -22.87
N GLU A 41 13.79 -6.19 -23.86
CA GLU A 41 13.85 -4.75 -23.64
C GLU A 41 12.46 -4.23 -23.23
N LEU A 42 12.43 -3.44 -22.16
CA LEU A 42 11.25 -2.70 -21.73
C LEU A 42 11.47 -1.20 -21.95
N THR A 43 10.51 -0.55 -22.60
CA THR A 43 10.55 0.90 -22.85
C THR A 43 9.37 1.59 -22.20
N PHE A 44 9.65 2.68 -21.51
CA PHE A 44 8.65 3.60 -20.98
C PHE A 44 8.72 4.93 -21.69
N ILE A 45 7.56 5.49 -21.99
CA ILE A 45 7.42 6.87 -22.37
C ILE A 45 6.84 7.62 -21.18
N CYS A 46 7.59 8.60 -20.70
CA CYS A 46 7.07 9.57 -19.74
C CYS A 46 6.69 10.84 -20.49
N GLU A 47 5.42 11.25 -20.43
CA GLU A 47 4.90 12.50 -21.00
C GLU A 47 4.61 13.49 -19.86
N GLY A 48 4.93 14.78 -20.05
CA GLY A 48 4.62 15.84 -19.09
C GLY A 48 5.41 17.14 -19.31
N PHE A 49 4.82 18.26 -18.90
CA PHE A 49 5.41 19.60 -19.05
C PHE A 49 6.35 19.90 -17.89
N ASN A 50 7.60 19.44 -17.99
CA ASN A 50 8.85 20.12 -17.58
C ASN A 50 9.99 19.09 -17.40
N VAL A 51 10.75 18.85 -18.48
CA VAL A 51 11.86 17.88 -18.53
C VAL A 51 13.14 18.42 -17.88
N SER A 52 13.23 19.73 -17.66
CA SER A 52 14.45 20.40 -17.16
C SER A 52 14.78 20.05 -15.70
N ALA A 53 13.84 19.45 -14.96
CA ALA A 53 14.01 19.08 -13.55
C ALA A 53 14.62 17.67 -13.34
N GLY A 54 14.90 16.92 -14.40
CA GLY A 54 15.38 15.54 -14.31
C GLY A 54 14.23 14.56 -14.05
N LEU A 55 13.97 13.71 -15.03
CA LEU A 55 12.91 12.71 -14.98
C LEU A 55 13.48 11.36 -14.60
N LYS A 56 12.88 10.69 -13.63
CA LYS A 56 13.30 9.37 -13.17
C LYS A 56 12.14 8.41 -13.27
N VAL A 57 12.35 7.27 -13.91
CA VAL A 57 11.45 6.13 -13.72
C VAL A 57 11.84 5.46 -12.41
N ARG A 58 10.85 5.27 -11.55
CA ARG A 58 11.00 4.66 -10.24
C ARG A 58 10.24 3.36 -10.18
N THR A 59 10.77 2.46 -9.36
CA THR A 59 10.16 1.21 -8.94
C THR A 59 10.50 1.01 -7.47
N ILE A 60 9.73 0.19 -6.77
CA ILE A 60 9.97 -0.20 -5.37
C ILE A 60 11.39 -0.78 -5.20
N LYS A 61 11.94 -1.41 -6.24
CA LYS A 61 13.27 -2.04 -6.23
C LYS A 61 14.42 -1.11 -6.64
N ASN A 62 14.16 0.19 -6.83
CA ASN A 62 15.16 1.19 -7.27
C ASN A 62 15.92 0.82 -8.57
N ILE A 63 15.30 0.10 -9.50
CA ILE A 63 15.82 -0.08 -10.86
C ILE A 63 15.93 1.31 -11.49
N VAL A 64 17.07 1.58 -12.13
CA VAL A 64 17.34 2.86 -12.81
C VAL A 64 17.36 2.61 -14.32
N PRO A 65 16.27 2.89 -15.04
CA PRO A 65 16.25 2.81 -16.49
C PRO A 65 17.20 3.84 -17.11
N ASN A 66 17.71 3.52 -18.30
CA ASN A 66 18.48 4.46 -19.11
C ASN A 66 17.52 5.46 -19.76
N CYS A 67 17.53 6.70 -19.30
CA CYS A 67 16.75 7.79 -19.87
C CYS A 67 17.73 8.76 -20.57
N PRO A 68 17.63 8.99 -21.89
CA PRO A 68 18.45 9.96 -22.59
C PRO A 68 18.30 11.34 -21.97
N ASN A 69 19.43 12.02 -21.74
CA ASN A 69 19.48 13.36 -21.15
C ASN A 69 19.09 14.47 -22.14
N TYR A 70 18.29 14.19 -23.18
CA TYR A 70 17.99 15.19 -24.21
C TYR A 70 16.85 16.13 -23.75
N ILE A 71 17.18 17.42 -23.63
CA ILE A 71 16.44 18.47 -22.91
C ILE A 71 15.30 19.10 -23.73
N ASP A 72 15.00 18.63 -24.95
CA ASP A 72 14.14 19.41 -25.87
C ASP A 72 12.71 18.89 -26.09
N THR A 73 12.23 17.90 -25.34
CA THR A 73 10.89 17.35 -25.57
C THR A 73 10.16 17.04 -24.28
N SER A 74 8.91 17.49 -24.14
CA SER A 74 7.92 17.14 -23.08
C SER A 74 7.61 15.64 -22.93
N ARG A 75 8.47 14.79 -23.49
CA ARG A 75 8.41 13.36 -23.63
C ARG A 75 9.84 12.81 -23.48
N ALA A 76 10.03 11.84 -22.60
CA ALA A 76 11.28 11.12 -22.45
C ALA A 76 11.04 9.62 -22.61
N ASN A 77 11.94 8.95 -23.33
CA ASN A 77 11.91 7.51 -23.53
C ASN A 77 12.96 6.87 -22.63
N CYS A 78 12.56 6.03 -21.70
CA CYS A 78 13.46 5.34 -20.78
C CYS A 78 13.48 3.85 -21.10
N THR A 79 14.65 3.24 -21.18
CA THR A 79 14.81 1.82 -21.52
C THR A 79 15.43 1.01 -20.37
N ILE A 80 15.01 -0.25 -20.28
CA ILE A 80 15.68 -1.30 -19.52
C ILE A 80 16.04 -2.37 -20.55
N ASP A 81 17.32 -2.48 -20.90
CA ASP A 81 17.77 -3.32 -22.01
C ASP A 81 17.48 -4.82 -21.76
N TYR A 82 17.65 -5.26 -20.51
CA TYR A 82 17.39 -6.64 -20.09
C TYR A 82 16.60 -6.66 -18.79
N ILE A 83 15.34 -7.03 -18.88
CA ILE A 83 14.47 -7.16 -17.71
C ILE A 83 14.43 -8.60 -17.19
N PHE A 84 14.44 -8.77 -15.87
CA PHE A 84 14.39 -10.07 -15.20
C PHE A 84 13.03 -10.31 -14.55
N VAL A 85 12.68 -11.58 -14.27
CA VAL A 85 11.45 -11.93 -13.55
C VAL A 85 11.31 -11.13 -12.25
N GLY A 86 12.43 -10.93 -11.55
CA GLY A 86 12.53 -10.13 -10.34
C GLY A 86 12.17 -8.65 -10.51
N ASP A 87 12.14 -8.11 -11.72
CA ASP A 87 11.84 -6.70 -11.98
C ASP A 87 10.34 -6.44 -12.18
N SER A 88 9.51 -7.47 -12.07
CA SER A 88 8.05 -7.31 -12.05
C SER A 88 7.59 -6.36 -10.95
N GLY A 89 6.60 -5.52 -11.24
CA GLY A 89 5.98 -4.63 -10.26
C GLY A 89 5.56 -3.28 -10.81
N GLU A 90 5.45 -2.31 -9.91
CA GLU A 90 4.95 -0.97 -10.17
C GLU A 90 6.02 -0.02 -10.68
N TYR A 91 5.70 0.71 -11.75
CA TYR A 91 6.54 1.72 -12.37
C TYR A 91 5.80 3.05 -12.49
N TRP A 92 6.51 4.15 -12.25
CA TRP A 92 6.00 5.51 -12.44
C TRP A 92 7.14 6.46 -12.78
N CYS A 93 6.81 7.56 -13.42
CA CYS A 93 7.73 8.67 -13.64
C CYS A 93 7.63 9.64 -12.47
N GLU A 94 8.77 10.07 -11.97
CA GLU A 94 8.94 11.09 -10.93
C GLU A 94 9.72 12.27 -11.53
N SER A 95 9.18 13.48 -11.38
CA SER A 95 9.86 14.72 -11.74
C SER A 95 10.67 15.28 -10.58
N GLY A 96 11.70 16.08 -10.86
CA GLY A 96 12.58 16.64 -9.82
C GLY A 96 11.89 17.55 -8.78
N ASP A 97 10.71 18.06 -9.08
CA ASP A 97 9.86 18.83 -8.16
C ASP A 97 8.92 17.94 -7.30
N GLY A 98 9.06 16.61 -7.39
CA GLY A 98 8.29 15.64 -6.61
C GLY A 98 6.93 15.26 -7.22
N GLY A 99 6.67 15.68 -8.46
CA GLY A 99 5.49 15.24 -9.22
C GLY A 99 5.58 13.74 -9.58
N ARG A 100 4.43 13.06 -9.56
CA ARG A 100 4.34 11.62 -9.87
C ARG A 100 3.31 11.38 -10.98
N SER A 101 3.67 10.56 -11.97
CA SER A 101 2.72 10.07 -12.98
C SER A 101 1.73 9.06 -12.40
N ASN A 102 0.81 8.57 -13.24
CA ASN A 102 0.12 7.31 -12.96
C ASN A 102 1.12 6.15 -12.75
N ILE A 103 0.65 5.08 -12.11
CA ILE A 103 1.41 3.84 -11.92
C ILE A 103 1.00 2.85 -13.01
N VAL A 104 1.96 2.10 -13.53
CA VAL A 104 1.74 0.93 -14.39
C VAL A 104 2.38 -0.30 -13.76
N ASN A 105 1.70 -1.45 -13.82
CA ASN A 105 2.20 -2.70 -13.30
C ASN A 105 2.71 -3.57 -14.46
N ILE A 106 4.00 -3.90 -14.44
CA ILE A 106 4.66 -4.71 -15.45
C ILE A 106 4.89 -6.11 -14.91
N ILE A 107 4.56 -7.13 -15.69
CA ILE A 107 4.80 -8.52 -15.34
C ILE A 107 5.87 -9.10 -16.26
N VAL A 108 6.93 -9.61 -15.66
CA VAL A 108 8.02 -10.28 -16.35
C VAL A 108 7.97 -11.75 -15.99
N THR A 109 8.00 -12.63 -16.99
CA THR A 109 7.86 -14.07 -16.77
C THR A 109 8.88 -14.87 -17.56
N ASP A 110 9.34 -15.97 -16.98
CA ASP A 110 10.09 -17.03 -17.66
C ASP A 110 9.17 -18.10 -18.27
N GLY A 111 7.85 -17.95 -18.10
CA GLY A 111 6.82 -18.89 -18.53
C GLY A 111 6.72 -19.06 -20.04
N PRO A 112 5.94 -20.06 -20.50
CA PRO A 112 5.94 -20.48 -21.91
C PRO A 112 5.18 -19.53 -22.84
N VAL A 113 4.27 -18.72 -22.30
CA VAL A 113 3.46 -17.76 -23.08
C VAL A 113 3.23 -16.46 -22.31
N ILE A 114 3.04 -15.37 -23.06
CA ILE A 114 2.55 -14.07 -22.56
C ILE A 114 1.29 -13.65 -23.33
N LEU A 115 0.52 -12.74 -22.76
CA LEU A 115 -0.60 -12.11 -23.45
C LEU A 115 -0.23 -10.67 -23.83
N GLU A 116 -0.05 -10.43 -25.13
CA GLU A 116 0.03 -9.09 -25.69
C GLU A 116 -1.39 -8.49 -25.72
N SER A 117 -1.54 -7.34 -25.05
CA SER A 117 -2.81 -6.64 -24.86
C SER A 117 -2.57 -5.13 -24.85
N PRO A 118 -3.60 -4.31 -25.13
CA PRO A 118 -3.45 -2.86 -25.14
C PRO A 118 -2.91 -2.32 -23.81
N VAL A 119 -1.86 -1.51 -23.88
CA VAL A 119 -1.24 -0.88 -22.70
C VAL A 119 -2.02 0.35 -22.20
N LEU A 120 -2.93 0.88 -23.02
CA LEU A 120 -3.79 2.01 -22.72
C LEU A 120 -5.27 1.59 -22.71
N PRO A 121 -6.14 2.32 -22.00
CA PRO A 121 -7.57 2.12 -22.10
C PRO A 121 -8.04 2.23 -23.55
N VAL A 122 -8.91 1.30 -23.94
CA VAL A 122 -9.47 1.21 -25.30
C VAL A 122 -10.78 1.98 -25.35
N MET A 123 -11.02 2.70 -26.44
CA MET A 123 -12.28 3.42 -26.61
C MET A 123 -13.44 2.48 -26.91
N GLU A 124 -14.63 2.77 -26.37
CA GLU A 124 -15.84 2.06 -26.77
C GLU A 124 -16.07 2.18 -28.28
N GLY A 125 -16.56 1.10 -28.90
CA GLY A 125 -16.75 1.00 -30.35
C GLY A 125 -15.52 0.50 -31.12
N ASP A 126 -14.32 0.58 -30.55
CA ASP A 126 -13.10 0.15 -31.24
C ASP A 126 -12.97 -1.38 -31.25
N ASN A 127 -12.09 -1.89 -32.11
CA ASN A 127 -11.73 -3.30 -32.15
C ASN A 127 -10.38 -3.52 -31.43
N VAL A 128 -10.29 -4.57 -30.63
CA VAL A 128 -9.07 -4.95 -29.91
C VAL A 128 -8.61 -6.32 -30.37
N THR A 129 -7.31 -6.48 -30.58
CA THR A 129 -6.71 -7.79 -30.79
C THR A 129 -5.85 -8.15 -29.58
N LEU A 130 -6.16 -9.27 -28.95
CA LEU A 130 -5.33 -9.91 -27.94
C LEU A 130 -4.52 -11.01 -28.60
N ARG A 131 -3.21 -11.07 -28.33
CA ARG A 131 -2.31 -12.04 -28.98
C ARG A 131 -1.57 -12.86 -27.93
N CYS A 132 -1.70 -14.17 -28.02
CA CYS A 132 -0.91 -15.08 -27.19
C CYS A 132 0.43 -15.28 -27.87
N ILE A 133 1.54 -14.98 -27.20
CA ILE A 133 2.88 -15.11 -27.77
C ILE A 133 3.62 -16.23 -27.07
N ASN A 134 4.22 -17.16 -27.83
CA ASN A 134 5.05 -18.24 -27.31
C ASN A 134 6.52 -17.81 -27.15
N LYS A 135 7.13 -18.15 -26.01
CA LYS A 135 8.52 -17.76 -25.67
C LYS A 135 9.53 -18.26 -26.71
N GLU A 136 9.47 -19.56 -27.03
CA GLU A 136 10.46 -20.26 -27.87
C GLU A 136 10.42 -19.81 -29.34
N THR A 137 9.21 -19.73 -29.89
CA THR A 137 9.02 -19.47 -31.33
C THR A 137 8.78 -18.00 -31.65
N SER A 138 8.52 -17.16 -30.63
CA SER A 138 8.01 -15.79 -30.79
C SER A 138 6.77 -15.69 -31.71
N SER A 139 6.03 -16.80 -31.85
CA SER A 139 4.86 -16.92 -32.73
C SER A 139 3.56 -16.91 -31.92
N THR A 140 2.43 -16.89 -32.63
CA THR A 140 1.09 -16.95 -32.02
C THR A 140 0.57 -18.39 -32.07
N PRO A 141 0.75 -19.20 -31.01
CA PRO A 141 0.33 -20.59 -31.03
C PRO A 141 -1.19 -20.72 -30.97
N THR A 142 -1.72 -21.89 -31.30
CA THR A 142 -3.14 -22.18 -31.09
C THR A 142 -3.47 -22.17 -29.60
N ALA A 143 -4.09 -21.09 -29.11
CA ALA A 143 -4.29 -20.85 -27.69
C ALA A 143 -5.77 -20.63 -27.33
N ASP A 144 -6.12 -21.04 -26.11
CA ASP A 144 -7.39 -20.72 -25.46
C ASP A 144 -7.30 -19.36 -24.78
N PHE A 145 -8.38 -18.58 -24.79
CA PHE A 145 -8.47 -17.27 -24.12
C PHE A 145 -9.46 -17.29 -22.97
N TYR A 146 -9.06 -16.66 -21.87
CA TYR A 146 -9.83 -16.57 -20.64
C TYR A 146 -10.06 -15.11 -20.27
N LYS A 147 -11.23 -14.84 -19.68
CA LYS A 147 -11.54 -13.57 -19.03
C LYS A 147 -12.07 -13.84 -17.63
N ASN A 148 -11.46 -13.21 -16.63
CA ASN A 148 -11.82 -13.39 -15.23
C ASN A 148 -11.89 -14.88 -14.81
N GLY A 149 -10.97 -15.70 -15.35
CA GLY A 149 -10.91 -17.14 -15.13
C GLY A 149 -11.88 -17.99 -15.97
N ILE A 150 -12.75 -17.38 -16.76
CA ILE A 150 -13.75 -18.08 -17.60
C ILE A 150 -13.24 -18.18 -19.03
N LEU A 151 -13.32 -19.37 -19.63
CA LEU A 151 -12.97 -19.59 -21.03
C LEU A 151 -13.95 -18.85 -21.95
N ILE A 152 -13.42 -17.99 -22.82
CA ILE A 152 -14.22 -17.17 -23.75
C ILE A 152 -14.00 -17.49 -25.22
N LYS A 153 -12.84 -18.06 -25.59
CA LYS A 153 -12.54 -18.45 -26.98
C LYS A 153 -11.55 -19.61 -27.02
N LYS A 154 -11.76 -20.55 -27.95
CA LYS A 154 -10.85 -21.67 -28.24
C LYS A 154 -10.08 -21.45 -29.55
N GLY A 155 -8.85 -21.95 -29.57
CA GLY A 155 -7.79 -21.57 -30.49
C GLY A 155 -7.96 -21.98 -31.96
N PHE A 156 -7.67 -21.03 -32.83
CA PHE A 156 -7.35 -21.28 -34.24
C PHE A 156 -6.12 -20.50 -34.73
N THR A 157 -5.80 -19.35 -34.13
CA THR A 157 -4.75 -18.45 -34.66
C THR A 157 -3.90 -17.78 -33.58
N GLY A 158 -4.07 -18.14 -32.31
CA GLY A 158 -3.40 -17.44 -31.19
C GLY A 158 -3.77 -15.97 -31.04
N ASN A 159 -4.73 -15.48 -31.83
CA ASN A 159 -5.23 -14.12 -31.86
C ASN A 159 -6.73 -14.11 -31.57
N MET A 160 -7.15 -13.23 -30.67
CA MET A 160 -8.55 -12.99 -30.35
C MET A 160 -8.90 -11.54 -30.64
N VAL A 161 -9.78 -11.32 -31.60
CA VAL A 161 -10.36 -10.00 -31.85
C VAL A 161 -11.66 -9.85 -31.06
N ILE A 162 -11.76 -8.77 -30.31
CA ILE A 162 -12.98 -8.27 -29.68
C ILE A 162 -13.46 -7.12 -30.56
N HIS A 163 -14.65 -7.27 -31.15
CA HIS A 163 -15.24 -6.25 -32.00
C HIS A 163 -16.17 -5.35 -31.20
N ASN A 164 -16.23 -4.06 -31.56
CA ASN A 164 -17.14 -3.10 -30.98
C ASN A 164 -17.10 -3.12 -29.43
N VAL A 165 -15.91 -2.83 -28.89
CA VAL A 165 -15.61 -2.90 -27.46
C VAL A 165 -16.61 -2.04 -26.67
N SER A 166 -16.94 -2.50 -25.47
CA SER A 166 -17.86 -1.83 -24.54
C SER A 166 -17.43 -2.08 -23.11
N LYS A 167 -17.99 -1.36 -22.14
CA LYS A 167 -17.71 -1.55 -20.71
C LYS A 167 -17.80 -3.00 -20.23
N SER A 168 -18.70 -3.82 -20.79
CA SER A 168 -18.81 -5.22 -20.40
C SER A 168 -17.59 -6.06 -20.79
N HIS A 169 -16.72 -5.57 -21.68
CA HIS A 169 -15.48 -6.22 -22.08
C HIS A 169 -14.32 -5.96 -21.11
N GLU A 170 -14.44 -5.03 -20.15
CA GLU A 170 -13.42 -4.83 -19.11
C GLU A 170 -13.19 -6.11 -18.30
N GLY A 171 -11.93 -6.35 -17.91
CA GLY A 171 -11.57 -7.50 -17.08
C GLY A 171 -10.12 -7.93 -17.22
N LEU A 172 -9.78 -9.02 -16.55
CA LEU A 172 -8.45 -9.64 -16.58
C LEU A 172 -8.44 -10.78 -17.59
N TYR A 173 -7.59 -10.66 -18.61
CA TYR A 173 -7.47 -11.62 -19.69
C TYR A 173 -6.21 -12.47 -19.54
N LYS A 174 -6.30 -13.71 -19.99
CA LYS A 174 -5.16 -14.64 -20.09
C LYS A 174 -5.28 -15.48 -21.36
N CYS A 175 -4.15 -16.02 -21.82
CA CYS A 175 -4.15 -17.09 -22.80
C CYS A 175 -3.49 -18.36 -22.25
N ARG A 176 -3.85 -19.51 -22.83
CA ARG A 176 -3.28 -20.81 -22.48
C ARG A 176 -2.92 -21.58 -23.74
N PHE A 177 -1.70 -22.12 -23.78
CA PHE A 177 -1.19 -23.00 -24.82
C PHE A 177 -0.63 -24.27 -24.19
N GLY A 178 -1.24 -25.42 -24.50
CA GLY A 178 -0.90 -26.69 -23.84
C GLY A 178 -1.09 -26.59 -22.31
N ALA A 179 -0.03 -26.90 -21.56
CA ALA A 179 -0.01 -26.75 -20.10
C ALA A 179 0.40 -25.35 -19.62
N GLY A 180 0.81 -24.46 -20.54
CA GLY A 180 1.32 -23.13 -20.23
C GLY A 180 0.24 -22.05 -20.23
N GLU A 181 0.22 -21.20 -19.20
CA GLU A 181 -0.72 -20.08 -19.05
C GLU A 181 0.05 -18.75 -18.95
N SER A 182 -0.49 -17.70 -19.57
CA SER A 182 0.08 -16.35 -19.45
C SER A 182 -0.26 -15.73 -18.08
N PRO A 183 0.51 -14.75 -17.61
CA PRO A 183 0.03 -13.84 -16.59
C PRO A 183 -1.28 -13.16 -16.99
N ALA A 184 -2.03 -12.65 -16.00
CA ALA A 184 -3.25 -11.88 -16.25
C ALA A 184 -2.92 -10.47 -16.74
N SER A 185 -3.59 -10.01 -17.79
CA SER A 185 -3.49 -8.64 -18.29
C SER A 185 -4.83 -7.91 -18.19
N PRO A 186 -4.87 -6.68 -17.65
CA PRO A 186 -6.09 -5.89 -17.62
C PRO A 186 -6.43 -5.32 -19.02
N LEU A 187 -7.67 -5.49 -19.44
CA LEU A 187 -8.28 -4.70 -20.50
C LEU A 187 -9.22 -3.68 -19.84
N THR A 188 -8.92 -2.40 -20.04
CA THR A 188 -9.76 -1.29 -19.56
C THR A 188 -10.36 -0.56 -20.75
N VAL A 189 -11.57 -0.04 -20.55
CA VAL A 189 -12.37 0.58 -21.62
C VAL A 189 -12.72 2.00 -21.18
N THR A 190 -12.52 2.97 -22.07
CA THR A 190 -12.91 4.36 -21.86
C THR A 190 -14.07 4.72 -22.79
N GLY A 191 -15.04 5.48 -22.29
CA GLY A 191 -16.10 6.02 -23.13
C GLY A 191 -15.58 7.15 -24.02
N ASP A 192 -16.36 7.50 -25.04
CA ASP A 192 -16.05 8.58 -25.98
C ASP A 192 -15.99 9.96 -25.32
N VAL A 193 -16.68 10.14 -24.19
CA VAL A 193 -16.75 11.42 -23.47
C VAL A 193 -16.22 11.25 -22.06
N LYS A 194 -15.39 12.20 -21.63
CA LYS A 194 -14.79 12.22 -20.30
C LYS A 194 -15.12 13.53 -19.61
N LEU A 195 -15.70 13.44 -18.42
CA LEU A 195 -15.85 14.56 -17.52
C LEU A 195 -14.58 14.69 -16.68
N GLU A 196 -13.86 15.80 -16.81
CA GLU A 196 -12.73 16.15 -15.97
C GLU A 196 -13.22 17.03 -14.82
N SER A 197 -12.78 16.70 -13.62
CA SER A 197 -13.19 17.33 -12.37
C SER A 197 -11.93 17.64 -11.55
N PRO A 198 -11.98 18.63 -10.66
CA PRO A 198 -10.85 18.91 -9.77
C PRO A 198 -10.59 17.74 -8.80
N ALA A 199 -9.45 17.79 -8.13
CA ALA A 199 -9.19 16.92 -6.99
C ALA A 199 -10.21 17.18 -5.87
N LEU A 200 -10.66 16.11 -5.22
CA LEU A 200 -11.70 16.14 -4.20
C LEU A 200 -11.13 15.91 -2.79
N PRO A 201 -11.80 16.37 -1.73
CA PRO A 201 -12.97 17.27 -1.73
C PRO A 201 -12.59 18.73 -2.01
N VAL A 202 -13.50 19.47 -2.65
CA VAL A 202 -13.37 20.92 -2.93
C VAL A 202 -13.77 21.72 -1.69
N THR A 203 -13.10 22.83 -1.42
CA THR A 203 -13.43 23.72 -0.30
C THR A 203 -14.55 24.69 -0.66
N GLU A 204 -15.45 24.98 0.27
CA GLU A 204 -16.44 26.05 0.07
C GLU A 204 -15.78 27.41 -0.27
N GLY A 205 -16.42 28.16 -1.16
CA GLY A 205 -15.93 29.44 -1.69
C GLY A 205 -14.94 29.31 -2.85
N GLU A 206 -14.42 28.12 -3.16
CA GLU A 206 -13.57 27.91 -4.33
C GLU A 206 -14.38 28.01 -5.65
N THR A 207 -13.71 28.35 -6.75
CA THR A 207 -14.30 28.23 -8.09
C THR A 207 -13.88 26.91 -8.71
N VAL A 208 -14.87 26.12 -9.16
CA VAL A 208 -14.64 24.82 -9.79
C VAL A 208 -15.01 24.89 -11.25
N THR A 209 -14.15 24.35 -12.11
CA THR A 209 -14.46 24.11 -13.52
C THR A 209 -14.55 22.61 -13.77
N LEU A 210 -15.71 22.15 -14.22
CA LEU A 210 -15.90 20.82 -14.79
C LEU A 210 -15.73 20.91 -16.30
N ARG A 211 -14.92 20.03 -16.88
CA ARG A 211 -14.62 20.05 -18.32
C ARG A 211 -15.11 18.77 -18.98
N CYS A 212 -16.03 18.89 -19.92
CA CYS A 212 -16.46 17.80 -20.77
C CYS A 212 -15.52 17.71 -21.98
N ARG A 213 -14.90 16.54 -22.18
CA ARG A 213 -13.96 16.30 -23.28
C ARG A 213 -14.45 15.14 -24.13
N ASN A 214 -14.66 15.38 -25.42
CA ASN A 214 -14.85 14.33 -26.41
C ASN A 214 -13.47 13.78 -26.82
N GLN A 215 -13.23 12.50 -26.56
CA GLN A 215 -11.95 11.83 -26.77
C GLN A 215 -11.70 11.51 -28.25
N ARG A 216 -12.74 11.28 -29.06
CA ARG A 216 -12.62 11.06 -30.50
C ARG A 216 -12.35 12.36 -31.25
N ASN A 217 -13.01 13.44 -30.83
CA ASN A 217 -12.89 14.74 -31.46
C ASN A 217 -12.71 15.84 -30.39
N PRO A 218 -11.46 16.17 -30.03
CA PRO A 218 -11.16 17.21 -29.04
C PRO A 218 -11.68 18.62 -29.40
N PHE A 219 -12.00 18.87 -30.67
CA PHE A 219 -12.55 20.14 -31.15
C PHE A 219 -14.07 20.23 -31.02
N TYR A 220 -14.74 19.11 -30.73
CA TYR A 220 -16.17 19.10 -30.45
C TYR A 220 -16.39 19.50 -28.98
N LEU A 221 -16.67 20.79 -28.77
CA LEU A 221 -16.75 21.40 -27.45
C LEU A 221 -18.18 21.49 -26.90
N GLN A 222 -19.20 21.34 -27.73
CA GLN A 222 -20.59 21.43 -27.26
C GLN A 222 -20.90 20.29 -26.27
N ALA A 223 -21.41 20.63 -25.10
CA ALA A 223 -21.74 19.67 -24.06
C ALA A 223 -22.92 20.09 -23.20
N ASP A 224 -23.78 19.14 -22.88
CA ASP A 224 -24.89 19.29 -21.92
C ASP A 224 -24.46 18.72 -20.57
N PHE A 225 -24.63 19.50 -19.50
CA PHE A 225 -24.25 19.09 -18.14
C PHE A 225 -25.47 18.71 -17.31
N TYR A 226 -25.32 17.66 -16.51
CA TYR A 226 -26.35 17.14 -15.62
C TYR A 226 -25.81 16.98 -14.21
N LYS A 227 -26.65 17.24 -13.21
CA LYS A 227 -26.40 16.97 -11.79
C LYS A 227 -27.58 16.21 -11.21
N ASP A 228 -27.29 15.08 -10.58
CA ASP A 228 -28.28 14.21 -9.93
C ASP A 228 -29.44 13.83 -10.87
N GLY A 229 -29.12 13.66 -12.16
CA GLY A 229 -30.08 13.35 -13.22
C GLY A 229 -30.79 14.55 -13.85
N ASN A 230 -30.66 15.75 -13.27
CA ASN A 230 -31.29 16.96 -13.79
C ASN A 230 -30.35 17.71 -14.72
N HIS A 231 -30.86 18.19 -15.85
CA HIS A 231 -30.12 19.05 -16.76
C HIS A 231 -29.84 20.41 -16.10
N ILE A 232 -28.58 20.84 -16.11
CA ILE A 232 -28.12 22.10 -15.50
C ILE A 232 -27.93 23.17 -16.56
N ASP A 233 -27.12 22.88 -17.58
CA ASP A 233 -26.63 23.88 -18.52
C ASP A 233 -26.12 23.26 -19.83
N ILE A 234 -26.16 24.06 -20.91
CA ILE A 234 -25.60 23.72 -22.23
C ILE A 234 -24.39 24.63 -22.46
N SER A 235 -23.21 24.04 -22.54
CA SER A 235 -21.95 24.76 -22.74
C SER A 235 -21.45 24.62 -24.18
N SER A 236 -21.12 25.75 -24.81
CA SER A 236 -20.47 25.77 -26.13
C SER A 236 -18.95 25.57 -26.06
N THR A 237 -18.35 25.79 -24.88
CA THR A 237 -16.91 25.62 -24.63
C THR A 237 -16.57 24.26 -24.02
N GLY A 238 -17.59 23.50 -23.60
CA GLY A 238 -17.43 22.23 -22.92
C GLY A 238 -17.02 22.39 -21.46
N GLU A 239 -17.16 23.60 -20.90
CA GLU A 239 -16.83 23.91 -19.52
C GLU A 239 -18.09 24.35 -18.76
N LEU A 240 -18.26 23.80 -17.56
CA LEU A 240 -19.23 24.27 -16.55
C LEU A 240 -18.44 24.85 -15.38
N ILE A 241 -18.68 26.13 -15.07
CA ILE A 241 -17.99 26.85 -14.00
C ILE A 241 -18.96 27.10 -12.85
N ILE A 242 -18.62 26.58 -11.67
CA ILE A 242 -19.35 26.81 -10.43
C ILE A 242 -18.55 27.82 -9.62
N HIS A 243 -19.07 29.04 -9.52
CA HIS A 243 -18.45 30.10 -8.73
C HIS A 243 -18.85 29.98 -7.25
N SER A 244 -17.89 30.16 -6.35
CA SER A 244 -18.11 30.13 -4.90
C SER A 244 -18.89 28.89 -4.44
N VAL A 245 -18.29 27.72 -4.67
CA VAL A 245 -18.86 26.40 -4.36
C VAL A 245 -19.41 26.35 -2.94
N SER A 246 -20.56 25.73 -2.78
CA SER A 246 -21.30 25.57 -1.52
C SER A 246 -21.64 24.10 -1.28
N LYS A 247 -22.07 23.75 -0.06
CA LYS A 247 -22.57 22.40 0.22
C LYS A 247 -23.71 21.94 -0.71
N SER A 248 -24.47 22.87 -1.28
CA SER A 248 -25.56 22.56 -2.20
C SER A 248 -25.08 22.08 -3.58
N ASP A 249 -23.83 22.35 -3.94
CA ASP A 249 -23.22 21.91 -5.21
C ASP A 249 -22.73 20.45 -5.14
N GLU A 250 -22.70 19.84 -3.97
CA GLU A 250 -22.41 18.42 -3.84
C GLU A 250 -23.44 17.58 -4.61
N GLY A 251 -22.97 16.55 -5.33
CA GLY A 251 -23.84 15.69 -6.15
C GLY A 251 -23.10 14.89 -7.20
N LEU A 252 -23.88 14.20 -8.04
CA LEU A 252 -23.41 13.34 -9.13
C LEU A 252 -23.52 14.07 -10.47
N TYR A 253 -22.37 14.41 -11.03
CA TYR A 253 -22.25 15.13 -12.30
C TYR A 253 -21.95 14.19 -13.47
N LYS A 254 -22.55 14.47 -14.61
CA LYS A 254 -22.19 13.87 -15.90
C LYS A 254 -22.36 14.90 -17.01
N CYS A 255 -21.72 14.66 -18.14
CA CYS A 255 -21.94 15.45 -19.34
C CYS A 255 -22.20 14.55 -20.56
N ILE A 256 -22.93 15.11 -21.51
CA ILE A 256 -23.20 14.50 -22.81
C ILE A 256 -22.59 15.40 -23.86
N SER A 257 -21.89 14.83 -24.84
CA SER A 257 -21.27 15.57 -25.93
C SER A 257 -21.37 14.77 -27.23
N GLY A 258 -22.19 15.25 -28.16
CA GLY A 258 -22.54 14.51 -29.37
C GLY A 258 -23.37 13.27 -29.03
N ALA A 259 -22.98 12.11 -29.53
CA ALA A 259 -23.63 10.84 -29.24
C ALA A 259 -23.10 10.14 -27.97
N GLY A 260 -22.05 10.69 -27.33
CA GLY A 260 -21.39 10.06 -26.20
C GLY A 260 -21.80 10.65 -24.85
N GLU A 261 -21.75 9.80 -23.82
CA GLU A 261 -22.05 10.16 -22.43
C GLU A 261 -20.82 9.89 -21.55
N SER A 262 -20.50 10.82 -20.64
CA SER A 262 -19.41 10.64 -19.68
C SER A 262 -19.82 9.72 -18.54
N ALA A 263 -18.85 8.99 -17.97
CA ALA A 263 -19.03 8.37 -16.65
C ALA A 263 -19.42 9.42 -15.59
N VAL A 264 -20.32 9.03 -14.69
CA VAL A 264 -20.77 9.87 -13.57
C VAL A 264 -19.63 10.12 -12.60
N LYS A 265 -19.46 11.38 -12.17
CA LYS A 265 -18.49 11.80 -11.17
C LYS A 265 -19.16 12.49 -9.99
N GLN A 266 -18.77 12.09 -8.79
CA GLN A 266 -19.22 12.76 -7.58
C GLN A 266 -18.38 14.00 -7.30
N LEU A 267 -19.02 15.15 -7.08
CA LEU A 267 -18.38 16.35 -6.55
C LEU A 267 -18.63 16.39 -5.04
N LEU A 268 -17.56 16.41 -4.24
CA LEU A 268 -17.62 16.47 -2.78
C LEU A 268 -17.17 17.84 -2.29
N VAL A 269 -17.91 18.42 -1.33
CA VAL A 269 -17.63 19.75 -0.79
C VAL A 269 -17.35 19.67 0.71
N LYS A 270 -16.21 20.22 1.15
CA LYS A 270 -15.84 20.41 2.55
C LYS A 270 -16.07 21.86 2.98
N GLU A 271 -16.62 22.01 4.18
CA GLU A 271 -16.89 23.31 4.79
C GLU A 271 -15.58 24.05 5.09
N GLN A 272 -15.58 25.37 4.92
CA GLN A 272 -14.42 26.20 5.19
C GLN A 272 -14.28 26.37 6.71
N THR A 273 -13.19 25.88 7.33
CA THR A 273 -12.94 26.12 8.76
C THR A 273 -12.73 27.62 8.99
N PRO A 274 -13.47 28.28 9.91
CA PRO A 274 -13.31 29.70 10.15
C PRO A 274 -11.91 29.98 10.72
N ASN A 275 -11.12 30.78 10.01
CA ASN A 275 -9.93 31.42 10.59
C ASN A 275 -10.42 32.44 11.63
N HIS A 276 -10.30 32.10 12.90
CA HIS A 276 -10.55 33.04 14.01
C HIS A 276 -9.42 34.06 14.08
N HIS A 277 -9.52 35.12 13.28
CA HIS A 277 -8.89 36.41 13.58
C HIS A 277 -9.91 37.52 13.35
N GLY A 278 -10.52 37.96 14.45
CA GLY A 278 -11.56 38.98 14.45
C GLY A 278 -11.94 39.37 15.87
N SER A 279 -11.29 40.42 16.35
CA SER A 279 -11.65 41.22 17.51
C SER A 279 -13.07 41.78 17.38
N GLY A 280 -13.83 41.83 18.48
CA GLY A 280 -14.96 42.75 18.62
C GLY A 280 -16.33 42.16 18.93
N THR A 281 -16.66 42.18 20.23
CA THR A 281 -17.99 42.42 20.84
C THR A 281 -19.13 41.43 20.55
N LYS A 282 -19.39 40.54 21.52
CA LYS A 282 -20.67 39.83 21.68
C LYS A 282 -21.53 40.56 22.71
N THR A 283 -22.70 41.03 22.28
CA THR A 283 -23.84 41.30 23.16
C THR A 283 -24.73 40.05 23.20
N GLU A 284 -25.11 39.71 24.42
CA GLU A 284 -25.79 38.49 24.83
C GLU A 284 -27.27 38.45 24.42
N LYS A 285 -27.74 37.31 23.90
CA LYS A 285 -29.14 36.90 24.05
C LYS A 285 -29.28 35.38 24.04
N ASP A 286 -29.57 34.88 25.24
CA ASP A 286 -29.89 33.50 25.59
C ASP A 286 -31.17 33.00 24.88
N ARG A 287 -31.07 31.85 24.22
CA ARG A 287 -32.18 30.90 24.03
C ARG A 287 -31.65 29.48 24.14
N ARG A 288 -32.10 28.79 25.17
CA ARG A 288 -31.77 27.42 25.58
C ARG A 288 -32.51 26.37 24.73
N ALA A 289 -31.76 25.42 24.17
CA ALA A 289 -32.20 24.09 23.71
C ALA A 289 -31.00 23.11 23.77
N PRO A 290 -31.19 21.79 23.89
CA PRO A 290 -30.41 20.92 24.78
C PRO A 290 -29.05 20.50 24.21
N GLN A 291 -28.00 20.60 25.02
CA GLN A 291 -26.66 20.12 24.68
C GLN A 291 -26.57 18.59 24.73
N ARG A 292 -26.33 17.96 23.57
CA ARG A 292 -25.65 16.65 23.52
C ARG A 292 -24.19 16.87 23.90
N ILE A 293 -23.79 16.22 24.99
CA ILE A 293 -22.41 16.11 25.48
C ILE A 293 -21.55 15.39 24.40
N PRO A 294 -20.28 15.80 24.17
CA PRO A 294 -19.54 15.45 22.97
C PRO A 294 -19.12 13.97 22.92
N PHE A 295 -19.50 13.30 21.83
CA PHE A 295 -19.14 11.92 21.45
C PHE A 295 -17.61 11.64 21.47
N LEU A 296 -16.77 12.67 21.35
CA LEU A 296 -15.30 12.53 21.34
C LEU A 296 -14.72 12.11 22.69
N ASN A 297 -15.26 12.58 23.82
CA ASN A 297 -14.75 12.19 25.14
C ASN A 297 -15.06 10.71 25.45
N TYR A 298 -16.17 10.20 24.91
CA TYR A 298 -16.54 8.79 25.07
C TYR A 298 -15.63 7.87 24.24
N MET A 299 -15.33 8.26 23.00
CA MET A 299 -14.39 7.50 22.16
C MET A 299 -12.96 7.52 22.73
N TYR A 300 -12.53 8.66 23.28
CA TYR A 300 -11.24 8.77 23.97
C TYR A 300 -11.19 7.89 25.22
N LEU A 301 -12.25 7.89 26.04
CA LEU A 301 -12.35 7.03 27.21
C LEU A 301 -12.34 5.54 26.83
N LEU A 302 -13.08 5.15 25.78
CA LEU A 302 -13.08 3.77 25.26
C LEU A 302 -11.70 3.35 24.75
N PHE A 303 -10.98 4.24 24.08
CA PHE A 303 -9.62 3.99 23.61
C PHE A 303 -8.64 3.74 24.77
N TRP A 304 -8.71 4.53 25.84
CA TRP A 304 -7.88 4.33 27.03
C TRP A 304 -8.26 3.06 27.81
N ILE A 305 -9.55 2.71 27.87
CA ILE A 305 -10.00 1.45 28.47
C ILE A 305 -9.44 0.27 27.67
N ALA A 306 -9.48 0.33 26.33
CA ALA A 306 -8.93 -0.73 25.48
C ALA A 306 -7.42 -0.91 25.69
N ILE A 307 -6.65 0.19 25.78
CA ILE A 307 -5.22 0.14 26.09
C ILE A 307 -4.97 -0.48 27.47
N ALA A 308 -5.73 -0.06 28.50
CA ALA A 308 -5.59 -0.61 29.84
C ALA A 308 -5.88 -2.12 29.88
N VAL A 309 -6.92 -2.59 29.19
CA VAL A 309 -7.25 -4.01 29.07
C VAL A 309 -6.13 -4.79 28.38
N VAL A 310 -5.57 -4.26 27.28
CA VAL A 310 -4.44 -4.90 26.58
C VAL A 310 -3.22 -4.99 27.50
N LEU A 311 -2.88 -3.93 28.25
CA LEU A 311 -1.77 -3.95 29.20
C LEU A 311 -1.99 -4.96 30.33
N ILE A 312 -3.21 -5.06 30.87
CA ILE A 312 -3.55 -6.05 31.89
C ILE A 312 -3.42 -7.47 31.32
N LEU A 313 -3.91 -7.72 30.11
CA LEU A 313 -3.77 -9.02 29.45
C LEU A 313 -2.31 -9.39 29.20
N GLN A 314 -1.48 -8.43 28.77
CA GLN A 314 -0.04 -8.64 28.60
C GLN A 314 0.63 -9.01 29.93
N LEU A 315 0.30 -8.30 31.02
CA LEU A 315 0.84 -8.61 32.34
C LEU A 315 0.36 -9.98 32.87
N LEU A 316 -0.89 -10.37 32.60
CA LEU A 316 -1.40 -11.70 32.94
C LEU A 316 -0.68 -12.80 32.15
N VAL A 317 -0.43 -12.60 30.85
CA VAL A 317 0.35 -13.55 30.04
C VAL A 317 1.77 -13.65 30.55
N ILE A 318 2.43 -12.53 30.86
CA ILE A 318 3.78 -12.53 31.44
C ILE A 318 3.78 -13.24 32.80
N GLY A 319 2.77 -12.99 33.64
CA GLY A 319 2.58 -13.67 34.93
C GLY A 319 2.39 -15.18 34.77
N LEU A 320 1.57 -15.62 33.81
CA LEU A 320 1.37 -17.03 33.49
C LEU A 320 2.64 -17.69 32.94
N LEU A 321 3.40 -17.00 32.10
CA LEU A 321 4.68 -17.47 31.59
C LEU A 321 5.71 -17.59 32.72
N TYR A 322 5.73 -16.63 33.65
CA TYR A 322 6.60 -16.66 34.81
C TYR A 322 6.21 -17.80 35.76
N TRP A 323 4.91 -18.00 35.99
CA TRP A 323 4.41 -19.07 36.84
C TRP A 323 4.66 -20.44 36.22
N LYS A 324 4.46 -20.59 34.91
CA LYS A 324 4.82 -21.80 34.16
C LYS A 324 6.33 -22.08 34.25
N LYS A 325 7.17 -21.04 34.15
CA LYS A 325 8.63 -21.18 34.32
C LYS A 325 9.00 -21.66 35.73
N GLN A 326 8.35 -21.11 36.77
CA GLN A 326 8.56 -21.54 38.16
C GLN A 326 8.05 -22.97 38.40
N LEU A 327 6.93 -23.35 37.80
CA LEU A 327 6.39 -24.71 37.89
C LEU A 327 7.35 -25.74 37.26
N VAL A 328 7.94 -25.42 36.10
CA VAL A 328 8.95 -26.27 35.46
C VAL A 328 10.22 -26.38 36.32
N LEU A 329 10.65 -25.30 36.97
CA LEU A 329 11.77 -25.35 37.92
C LEU A 329 11.47 -26.25 39.13
N LEU A 330 10.24 -26.21 39.65
CA LEU A 330 9.78 -27.09 40.73
C LEU A 330 9.67 -28.56 40.31
N GLU A 331 9.24 -28.83 39.08
CA GLU A 331 9.25 -30.19 38.51
C GLU A 331 10.68 -30.71 38.33
N VAL A 332 11.62 -29.84 37.91
CA VAL A 332 13.05 -30.17 37.82
C VAL A 332 13.62 -30.46 39.21
N GLU A 333 13.35 -29.64 40.23
CA GLU A 333 13.79 -29.90 41.62
C GLU A 333 13.19 -31.20 42.20
N MET A 334 11.90 -31.48 41.97
CA MET A 334 11.29 -32.74 42.37
C MET A 334 11.92 -33.94 41.65
N SER A 335 12.29 -33.80 40.38
CA SER A 335 12.98 -34.85 39.62
C SER A 335 14.40 -35.08 40.13
N GLU A 336 15.10 -34.04 40.55
CA GLU A 336 16.45 -34.10 41.12
C GLU A 336 16.43 -34.77 42.50
N GLN A 337 15.40 -34.49 43.32
CA GLN A 337 15.21 -35.15 44.61
C GLN A 337 14.88 -36.64 44.44
N LYS A 338 14.01 -36.98 43.48
CA LYS A 338 13.68 -38.37 43.14
C LYS A 338 14.86 -39.15 42.56
N ASN A 339 15.80 -38.46 41.88
CA ASN A 339 17.03 -39.05 41.35
C ASN A 339 18.10 -39.24 42.45
N LYS A 340 18.13 -38.36 43.48
CA LYS A 340 18.96 -38.55 44.69
C LYS A 340 18.50 -39.74 45.53
N ASP A 341 17.20 -40.00 45.61
CA ASP A 341 16.66 -41.17 46.31
C ASP A 341 16.92 -42.50 45.56
N MET A 342 17.26 -42.44 44.27
CA MET A 342 17.55 -43.62 43.43
C MET A 342 19.05 -43.98 43.36
N TYR A 343 19.97 -43.05 43.66
CA TYR A 343 21.43 -43.26 43.57
C TYR A 343 22.16 -43.36 44.94
N ASN A 344 21.45 -43.59 46.05
CA ASN A 344 22.11 -44.05 47.27
C ASN A 344 21.36 -45.15 48.03
N PRO A 345 21.32 -46.38 47.49
CA PRO A 345 20.79 -47.54 48.19
C PRO A 345 21.93 -48.37 48.80
N SER A 346 22.54 -47.95 49.92
CA SER A 346 23.07 -48.88 50.94
C SER A 346 23.74 -48.16 52.12
N LYS A 347 23.07 -48.19 53.28
CA LYS A 347 23.61 -48.92 54.44
C LYS A 347 22.42 -49.45 55.26
N LYS A 348 22.19 -50.76 55.14
CA LYS A 348 21.19 -51.55 55.88
C LYS A 348 21.64 -51.81 57.33
N GLY A 349 20.70 -51.64 58.26
CA GLY A 349 20.56 -52.42 59.50
C GLY A 349 21.45 -51.98 60.67
N LYS A 350 20.97 -51.95 61.93
CA LYS A 350 20.08 -52.92 62.58
C LYS A 350 19.48 -52.35 63.89
N LYS A 351 18.22 -52.73 64.13
CA LYS A 351 17.55 -53.08 65.41
C LYS A 351 17.83 -52.27 66.68
N GLN A 352 16.74 -51.81 67.29
CA GLN A 352 16.64 -51.63 68.74
C GLN A 352 16.29 -52.96 69.43
N LYS A 353 17.08 -53.37 70.43
CA LYS A 353 16.61 -54.09 71.63
C LYS A 353 17.63 -53.93 72.77
N ASP A 354 17.21 -53.19 73.80
CA ASP A 354 17.56 -53.19 75.23
C ASP A 354 19.01 -53.49 75.67
N THR A 355 19.68 -52.53 76.35
CA THR A 355 20.03 -52.55 77.80
C THR A 355 21.11 -51.50 78.19
N ALA A 356 20.81 -50.76 79.26
CA ALA A 356 21.64 -50.25 80.37
C ALA A 356 23.02 -49.57 80.20
N GLY A 357 23.22 -48.48 80.97
CA GLY A 357 24.50 -48.02 81.54
C GLY A 357 25.16 -46.85 80.80
N ALA A 358 25.09 -45.59 81.26
CA ALA A 358 25.79 -44.96 82.38
C ALA A 358 27.17 -44.34 82.03
N CYS A 359 27.31 -43.08 82.43
CA CYS A 359 28.52 -42.30 82.79
C CYS A 359 29.42 -41.69 81.70
N ASP A 360 29.40 -40.35 81.71
CA ASP A 360 30.49 -39.43 82.09
C ASP A 360 31.74 -39.22 81.22
N ASN A 361 31.92 -37.92 80.95
CA ASN A 361 33.12 -37.11 81.18
C ASN A 361 34.28 -37.04 80.19
N LEU A 362 34.67 -35.76 80.02
CA LEU A 362 36.01 -35.21 79.72
C LEU A 362 36.63 -35.60 78.36
N SER A 363 37.47 -34.79 77.72
CA SER A 363 37.91 -33.40 77.80
C SER A 363 39.09 -33.29 76.83
N PHE A 364 39.30 -32.10 76.30
CA PHE A 364 40.62 -31.49 76.07
C PHE A 364 41.47 -31.92 74.85
N CYS A 365 41.59 -30.91 73.95
CA CYS A 365 42.85 -30.21 73.66
C CYS A 365 43.82 -30.81 72.64
N LEU A 366 44.64 -30.05 71.92
CA LEU A 366 44.94 -28.61 71.78
C LEU A 366 45.83 -28.49 70.52
N GLU A 367 45.92 -27.27 69.97
CA GLU A 367 47.15 -26.65 69.39
C GLU A 367 47.87 -27.34 68.19
N THR A 368 48.53 -26.69 67.23
CA THR A 368 48.75 -25.29 66.84
C THR A 368 49.46 -25.23 65.48
N ASN A 369 49.23 -24.11 64.79
CA ASN A 369 50.16 -23.23 64.06
C ASN A 369 51.18 -23.70 62.99
N HIS A 370 51.41 -22.71 62.11
CA HIS A 370 52.56 -22.39 61.25
C HIS A 370 52.61 -23.09 59.89
N SER A 371 52.39 -22.40 58.75
CA SER A 371 53.07 -21.24 58.13
C SER A 371 54.21 -21.63 57.18
N THR A 372 54.28 -20.85 56.08
CA THR A 372 55.42 -20.51 55.22
C THR A 372 55.73 -21.37 53.97
N LYS A 373 55.46 -20.77 52.80
CA LYS A 373 56.17 -20.86 51.49
C LYS A 373 57.69 -20.55 51.66
N PRO A 374 58.63 -20.73 50.67
CA PRO A 374 58.47 -20.61 49.20
C PRO A 374 59.40 -21.49 48.28
N HIS A 375 59.20 -21.33 46.96
CA HIS A 375 60.13 -21.38 45.79
C HIS A 375 61.34 -22.35 45.73
N THR A 376 61.43 -23.11 44.62
CA THR A 376 62.44 -23.08 43.50
C THR A 376 62.24 -24.33 42.61
N GLU A 377 62.10 -24.22 41.29
CA GLU A 377 63.09 -24.11 40.20
C GLU A 377 63.47 -25.47 39.53
N LYS A 378 63.20 -25.51 38.21
CA LYS A 378 63.77 -26.26 37.06
C LYS A 378 64.35 -27.69 37.22
N GLY A 379 64.07 -28.48 36.19
CA GLY A 379 65.05 -29.41 35.61
C GLY A 379 64.44 -30.53 34.77
N TYR A 380 64.25 -30.31 33.47
CA TYR A 380 64.81 -31.07 32.33
C TYR A 380 63.99 -30.85 31.05
#